data_AF-A0A353DXB6-F1
#
_entry.id   AF-A0A353DXB6-F1
#
_cell.length_a   1.000
_cell.length_b   1.000
_cell.length_c   1.000
_cell.angle_alpha   90.00
_cell.angle_beta   90.00
_cell.angle_gamma   90.00
#
_symmetry.space_group_name_H-M   'P 1'
#
loop_
_entity.id
_entity.type
_entity.pdbx_description
1 polymer ?
#
loop_
_entity_poly.entity_id
_entity_poly.type
_entity_poly.pdbx_seq_one_letter_code
_entity_poly.pdbx_strand_id
1 'polypeptide(L)' 'PQASVLGREIDPVIQRFLTLQPQRFGVASEQVMIRGVLVTIDPQTGKALSIERVIEPARADARC' A
#
# COMPACT_ATOMS: atom_id res chain seq x y z
N PRO A 1 -1.89 0.25 -4.45
CA PRO A 1 -2.53 -0.75 -5.35
C PRO A 1 -2.35 -2.16 -4.79
N GLN A 2 -3.45 -2.88 -4.56
CA GLN A 2 -3.44 -4.21 -3.95
C GLN A 2 -3.06 -5.30 -4.97
N ALA A 3 -3.53 -5.18 -6.20
CA ALA A 3 -3.15 -6.03 -7.33
C ALA A 3 -1.82 -5.52 -7.92
N SER A 4 -0.73 -5.68 -7.17
CA SER A 4 0.60 -5.20 -7.57
C SER A 4 1.72 -5.92 -6.82
N VAL A 5 2.97 -5.74 -7.27
CA VAL A 5 4.15 -6.12 -6.48
C VAL A 5 4.72 -4.87 -5.83
N LEU A 6 4.46 -4.70 -4.53
CA LEU A 6 4.90 -3.53 -3.74
C LEU A 6 4.55 -2.18 -4.40
N GLY A 7 3.35 -2.08 -5.01
CA GLY A 7 2.88 -0.89 -5.70
C GLY A 7 3.33 -0.76 -7.17
N ARG A 8 4.13 -1.71 -7.67
CA ARG A 8 4.57 -1.76 -9.06
C ARG A 8 3.72 -2.71 -9.90
N GLU A 9 3.62 -2.42 -11.18
CA GLU A 9 3.06 -3.34 -12.17
C GLU A 9 3.74 -4.71 -12.07
N ILE A 10 2.93 -5.77 -12.21
CA ILE A 10 3.36 -7.14 -11.95
C ILE A 10 4.34 -7.61 -13.03
N ASP A 11 3.99 -7.42 -14.30
CA ASP A 11 4.73 -7.93 -15.46
C ASP A 11 6.21 -7.50 -15.52
N PRO A 12 6.57 -6.21 -15.41
CA PRO A 12 7.99 -5.81 -15.48
C PRO A 12 8.80 -6.32 -14.28
N VAL A 13 8.15 -6.55 -13.13
CA VAL A 13 8.81 -7.14 -11.96
C VAL A 13 9.12 -8.61 -12.19
N ILE A 14 8.15 -9.38 -12.69
CA ILE A 14 8.35 -10.79 -13.03
C ILE A 14 9.44 -10.94 -14.10
N GLN A 15 9.38 -10.14 -15.17
CA GLN A 15 10.38 -10.20 -16.23
C GLN A 15 11.80 -9.92 -15.74
N ARG A 16 11.99 -8.95 -14.83
CA ARG A 16 13.30 -8.70 -14.23
C ARG A 16 13.81 -9.91 -13.46
N PHE A 17 12.96 -10.58 -12.67
CA PHE A 17 13.40 -11.74 -11.89
C PHE A 17 13.74 -12.95 -12.76
N LEU A 18 13.03 -13.15 -13.87
CA LEU A 18 13.29 -14.24 -14.79
C LEU A 18 14.54 -14.00 -15.66
N THR A 19 14.73 -12.78 -16.14
CA THR A 19 15.78 -12.46 -17.12
C THR A 19 17.04 -11.87 -16.49
N LEU A 20 16.94 -11.38 -15.24
CA LEU A 20 17.96 -10.60 -14.54
C LEU A 20 18.38 -9.32 -15.30
N GLN A 21 17.56 -8.86 -16.26
CA GLN A 21 17.80 -7.65 -17.04
C GLN A 21 17.05 -6.45 -16.45
N PRO A 22 17.54 -5.21 -16.66
CA PRO A 22 16.85 -4.01 -16.25
C PRO A 22 15.46 -3.88 -16.90
N GLN A 23 14.44 -3.57 -16.09
CA GLN A 23 13.07 -3.31 -16.53
C GLN A 23 12.59 -1.97 -15.97
N ARG A 24 11.68 -1.29 -16.68
CA ARG A 24 11.00 -0.08 -16.17
C ARG A 24 9.85 -0.51 -15.25
N PHE A 25 9.78 0.06 -14.05
CA PHE A 25 8.74 -0.28 -13.08
C PHE A 25 7.62 0.77 -13.05
N GLY A 26 6.54 0.51 -13.78
CA GLY A 26 5.31 1.30 -13.70
C GLY A 26 4.65 1.23 -12.32
N VAL A 27 3.84 2.23 -11.98
CA VAL A 27 3.02 2.24 -10.76
C VAL A 27 1.69 1.58 -11.10
N ALA A 28 1.30 0.56 -10.33
CA ALA A 28 0.01 -0.08 -10.55
C ALA A 28 -1.14 0.88 -10.22
N SER A 29 -2.23 0.83 -10.97
CA SER A 29 -3.39 1.71 -10.79
C SER A 29 -4.61 0.99 -10.19
N GLU A 30 -4.62 -0.34 -10.20
CA GLU A 30 -5.78 -1.13 -9.81
C GLU A 30 -5.88 -1.38 -8.29
N GLN A 31 -7.12 -1.48 -7.79
CA GLN A 31 -7.44 -1.87 -6.41
C GLN A 31 -6.65 -1.07 -5.37
N VAL A 32 -6.74 0.26 -5.41
CA VAL A 32 -6.03 1.11 -4.45
C VAL A 32 -6.69 0.95 -3.08
N MET A 33 -5.91 0.46 -2.12
CA MET A 33 -6.32 0.27 -0.72
C MET A 33 -5.44 1.12 0.18
N ILE A 34 -6.04 1.73 1.19
CA ILE A 34 -5.36 2.40 2.30
C ILE A 34 -5.24 1.40 3.44
N ARG A 35 -4.04 1.26 3.98
CA ARG A 35 -3.75 0.42 5.15
C ARG A 35 -3.12 1.30 6.22
N GLY A 36 -3.66 1.24 7.43
CA GLY A 36 -3.18 2.02 8.56
C GLY A 36 -3.50 1.37 9.89
N VAL A 37 -3.15 2.06 10.96
CA VAL A 37 -3.50 1.67 12.33
C VAL A 37 -4.08 2.87 13.07
N LEU A 38 -5.18 2.63 13.79
CA LEU A 38 -5.75 3.57 14.75
C LEU A 38 -5.23 3.18 16.13
N VAL A 39 -4.57 4.11 16.81
CA VAL A 39 -4.01 3.87 18.14
C VAL A 39 -4.64 4.88 19.11
N THR A 40 -5.25 4.39 20.18
CA THR A 40 -5.73 5.24 21.26
C THR A 40 -4.62 5.40 22.30
N ILE A 41 -4.30 6.64 22.66
CA ILE A 41 -3.23 6.97 23.61
C ILE A 41 -3.83 7.62 24.85
N ASP A 42 -3.36 7.23 26.03
CA ASP A 42 -3.60 7.95 27.29
C ASP A 42 -2.79 9.26 27.29
N PRO A 43 -3.43 10.44 27.32
CA PRO A 43 -2.74 11.71 27.26
C PRO A 43 -1.88 12.02 28.49
N GLN A 44 -2.12 11.38 29.64
CA GLN A 44 -1.36 11.64 30.87
C GLN A 44 -0.10 10.78 30.96
N THR A 45 -0.18 9.51 30.56
CA THR A 45 0.94 8.56 30.69
C THR A 45 1.69 8.32 29.37
N GLY A 46 1.10 8.71 28.24
CA GLY A 46 1.62 8.43 26.90
C GLY A 46 1.51 6.96 26.48
N LYS A 47 0.84 6.12 27.27
CA LYS A 47 0.69 4.68 26.97
C LYS A 47 -0.38 4.46 25.90
N ALA A 48 -0.14 3.49 25.02
CA ALA A 48 -1.17 3.01 24.11
C ALA A 48 -2.21 2.18 24.87
N LEU A 49 -3.47 2.59 24.76
CA LEU A 49 -4.62 1.92 25.37
C LEU A 49 -5.19 0.85 24.43
N SER A 50 -5.14 1.08 23.12
CA SER A 50 -5.62 0.13 22.11
C SER A 50 -4.92 0.36 20.77
N ILE A 51 -4.94 -0.68 19.94
CA ILE A 51 -4.50 -0.64 18.54
C ILE A 51 -5.49 -1.39 17.67
N GLU A 52 -5.94 -0.75 16.60
CA GLU A 52 -6.86 -1.33 15.62
C GLU A 52 -6.28 -1.15 14.22
N ARG A 53 -6.38 -2.20 13.39
CA ARG A 53 -5.91 -2.17 12.00
C ARG A 53 -7.03 -1.69 11.10
N VAL A 54 -6.75 -0.67 10.29
CA VAL A 54 -7.71 -0.10 9.34
C VAL A 54 -7.29 -0.49 7.92
N ILE A 55 -8.22 -1.05 7.16
CA ILE A 55 -8.02 -1.43 5.76
C ILE A 55 -9.24 -0.95 4.98
N GLU A 56 -9.07 0.10 4.19
CA GLU A 56 -10.17 0.75 3.48
C GLU A 56 -9.84 0.87 2.00
N PRO A 57 -10.83 0.75 1.09
CA PRO A 57 -10.63 1.13 -0.30
C PRO A 57 -10.33 2.63 -0.36
N ALA A 58 -9.31 3.02 -1.12
CA ALA A 58 -9.09 4.43 -1.41
C ALA A 58 -10.25 4.89 -2.29
N ARG A 59 -11.16 5.71 -1.76
CA ARG A 59 -12.11 6.45 -2.59
C ARG A 59 -11.29 7.37 -3.49
N ALA A 60 -11.20 7.01 -4.75
CA ALA A 60 -10.74 7.91 -5.78
C ALA A 60 -11.89 8.87 -6.09
N ASP A 61 -11.88 10.06 -5.49
CA ASP A 61 -12.41 11.22 -6.20
C ASP A 61 -11.51 11.39 -7.42
N ALA A 62 -11.96 10.83 -8.54
CA ALA A 62 -11.27 10.87 -9.82
C ALA A 62 -11.16 12.34 -10.27
N ARG A 63 -10.01 12.99 -9.99
CA ARG A 63 -9.49 14.20 -10.67
C ARG A 63 -8.11 14.55 -10.11
N CYS A 64 -7.06 14.08 -10.76
CA CYS A 64 -5.96 14.88 -11.33
C CYS A 64 -4.94 13.94 -11.99
#